data_AF-A0A0G0XH43-F1
#
_entry.id   AF-A0A0G0XH43-F1
#
_cell.length_a   1.000
_cell.length_b   1.000
_cell.length_c   1.000
_cell.angle_alpha   90.00
_cell.angle_beta   90.00
_cell.angle_gamma   90.00
#
_symmetry.space_group_name_H-M   'P 1'
#
loop_
_entity.id
_entity.type
_entity.pdbx_description
1 polymer ?
#
loop_
_entity_poly.entity_id
_entity_poly.type
_entity_poly.pdbx_seq_one_letter_code
_entity_poly.pdbx_strand_id
1 'polypeptide(L)'
;MLGVVPFIHPYHARQDGYRDYWRFSQDGLKVLCNRFQEMELFKIGRYFRALMSFLPFLWRFKKILERTAYILDRIFIKDSRNTTAGYIIFAKK
;
A
#
# COMPACT_ATOMS: atom_id res chain seq x y z
N MET A 1 -14.61 -6.78 -9.28
CA MET A 1 -14.46 -6.53 -7.83
C MET A 1 -13.64 -5.26 -7.66
N LEU A 2 -14.14 -4.31 -6.89
CA LEU A 2 -13.37 -3.17 -6.41
C LEU A 2 -13.22 -3.32 -4.89
N GLY A 3 -11.99 -3.23 -4.39
CA GLY A 3 -11.70 -3.40 -2.97
C GLY A 3 -10.60 -2.47 -2.50
N VAL A 4 -10.61 -2.12 -1.22
CA VAL A 4 -9.57 -1.31 -0.58
C VAL A 4 -9.11 -2.02 0.67
N VAL A 5 -7.81 -2.27 0.78
CA VAL A 5 -7.22 -2.96 1.93
C VAL A 5 -6.05 -2.14 2.50
N PRO A 6 -6.01 -1.94 3.83
CA PRO A 6 -4.86 -1.31 4.45
C PRO A 6 -3.66 -2.27 4.46
N PHE A 7 -2.47 -1.72 4.27
CA PHE A 7 -1.22 -2.45 4.38
C PHE A 7 -0.19 -1.49 4.95
N ILE A 8 0.09 -1.60 6.23
CA ILE A 8 0.90 -0.62 6.99
C ILE A 8 2.29 -1.14 7.33
N HIS A 9 2.63 -2.34 6.86
CA HIS A 9 3.92 -2.97 7.13
C HIS A 9 4.92 -2.65 6.02
N PRO A 10 6.18 -2.34 6.36
CA PRO A 10 7.24 -2.35 5.37
C PRO A 10 7.29 -3.73 4.70
N TYR A 11 7.09 -3.77 3.39
CA TYR A 11 7.19 -5.01 2.65
C TYR A 11 8.63 -5.52 2.73
N HIS A 12 8.80 -6.67 3.37
CA HIS A 12 10.10 -7.19 3.79
C HIS A 12 10.66 -8.24 2.81
N ALA A 13 9.83 -8.79 1.92
CA ALA A 13 10.31 -9.79 0.97
C ALA A 13 11.22 -9.12 -0.04
N ARG A 14 12.43 -9.68 -0.17
CA ARG A 14 13.39 -9.34 -1.22
C ARG A 14 12.93 -10.00 -2.53
N GLN A 15 13.38 -9.50 -3.68
CA GLN A 15 12.97 -10.03 -5.00
C GLN A 15 13.18 -11.55 -5.13
N ASP A 16 14.20 -12.10 -4.47
CA ASP A 16 14.52 -13.54 -4.48
C ASP A 16 14.22 -14.25 -3.14
N GLY A 17 13.50 -13.60 -2.23
CA GLY A 17 13.16 -14.12 -0.91
C GLY A 17 11.79 -14.79 -0.83
N TYR A 18 11.46 -15.33 0.34
CA TYR A 18 10.11 -15.80 0.63
C TYR A 18 9.11 -14.65 0.51
N ARG A 19 8.13 -14.82 -0.40
CA ARG A 19 7.06 -13.84 -0.60
C ARG A 19 6.07 -13.85 0.57
N ASP A 20 5.45 -12.70 0.82
CA ASP A 20 4.52 -12.52 1.93
C ASP A 20 3.09 -12.86 1.53
N TYR A 21 2.64 -14.09 1.78
CA TYR A 21 1.28 -14.54 1.43
C TYR A 21 0.26 -14.44 2.56
N TRP A 22 0.68 -14.07 3.77
CA TRP A 22 -0.20 -14.09 4.96
C TRP A 22 -0.93 -12.77 5.20
N ARG A 23 -0.42 -11.66 4.64
CA ARG A 23 -0.97 -10.31 4.78
C ARG A 23 -1.56 -9.82 3.45
N PHE A 24 -2.24 -8.68 3.48
CA PHE A 24 -2.65 -7.92 2.29
C PHE A 24 -1.47 -7.23 1.58
N SER A 25 -0.37 -7.96 1.46
CA SER A 25 0.77 -7.58 0.65
C SER A 25 0.42 -7.70 -0.83
N GLN A 26 1.23 -7.11 -1.71
CA GLN A 26 1.03 -7.26 -3.15
C GLN A 26 0.99 -8.73 -3.60
N ASP A 27 1.79 -9.62 -2.99
CA ASP A 27 1.83 -11.03 -3.36
C ASP A 27 0.68 -11.83 -2.75
N GLY A 28 0.30 -11.55 -1.51
CA GLY A 28 -0.89 -12.12 -0.89
C GLY A 28 -2.17 -11.77 -1.66
N LEU A 29 -2.29 -10.51 -2.11
CA LEU A 29 -3.45 -10.07 -2.89
C LEU A 29 -3.55 -10.72 -4.27
N LYS A 30 -2.41 -10.98 -4.94
CA LYS A 30 -2.40 -11.74 -6.20
C LYS A 30 -2.91 -13.16 -6.00
N VAL A 31 -2.52 -13.82 -4.90
CA VAL A 31 -3.02 -15.16 -4.57
C VAL A 31 -4.52 -15.13 -4.27
N LEU A 32 -4.97 -14.17 -3.46
CA LEU A 32 -6.39 -14.01 -3.11
C LEU A 32 -7.27 -13.73 -4.33
N CYS A 33 -6.75 -13.00 -5.32
CA CYS A 33 -7.49 -12.65 -6.54
C CYS A 33 -7.18 -13.56 -7.73
N ASN A 34 -6.56 -14.72 -7.52
CA ASN A 34 -6.10 -15.59 -8.61
C ASN A 34 -7.22 -16.16 -9.51
N ARG A 35 -8.48 -16.11 -9.05
CA ARG A 35 -9.64 -16.59 -9.82
C ARG A 35 -10.22 -15.55 -10.78
N PHE A 36 -9.71 -14.32 -10.76
CA PHE A 36 -10.11 -13.27 -11.70
C PHE A 36 -9.23 -13.32 -12.95
N GLN A 37 -9.79 -12.98 -14.12
CA GLN A 37 -9.05 -12.96 -15.39
C GLN A 37 -8.05 -11.81 -15.43
N GLU A 38 -8.45 -10.63 -14.94
CA GLU A 38 -7.60 -9.44 -14.87
C GLU A 38 -7.56 -8.91 -13.45
N MET A 39 -6.39 -8.42 -13.03
CA MET A 39 -6.18 -7.80 -11.73
C MET A 39 -5.19 -6.65 -11.82
N GLU A 40 -5.61 -5.49 -11.34
CA GLU A 40 -4.79 -4.30 -11.16
C GLU A 40 -4.69 -3.93 -9.68
N LEU A 41 -3.49 -3.56 -9.26
CA LEU A 41 -3.19 -3.14 -7.90
C LEU A 41 -2.61 -1.73 -7.90
N PHE A 42 -3.25 -0.83 -7.17
CA PHE A 42 -2.78 0.54 -7.00
C PHE A 42 -2.35 0.76 -5.55
N LYS A 43 -1.13 1.25 -5.34
CA LYS A 43 -0.62 1.60 -4.00
C LYS A 43 -1.31 2.85 -3.47
N ILE A 44 -1.75 2.81 -2.21
CA ILE A 44 -2.31 3.96 -1.50
C ILE A 44 -1.18 4.72 -0.83
N GLY A 45 -0.63 5.71 -1.55
CA GLY A 45 0.53 6.48 -1.10
C GLY A 45 1.79 5.63 -0.98
N ARG A 46 2.81 6.19 -0.32
CA ARG A 46 4.12 5.54 -0.18
C ARG A 46 4.56 5.61 1.29
N TYR A 47 5.86 5.66 1.52
CA TYR A 47 6.45 5.52 2.85
C TYR A 47 5.94 6.55 3.87
N PHE A 48 5.89 7.85 3.52
CA PHE A 48 5.46 8.87 4.47
C PHE A 48 3.97 8.78 4.75
N ARG A 49 3.14 8.48 3.74
CA ARG A 49 1.70 8.25 3.98
C ARG A 49 1.46 7.06 4.91
N ALA A 50 2.22 5.98 4.73
CA ALA A 50 2.15 4.83 5.62
C ALA A 50 2.58 5.20 7.04
N LEU A 51 3.70 5.92 7.19
CA LEU A 51 4.22 6.35 8.48
C LEU A 51 3.25 7.29 9.22
N MET A 52 2.67 8.26 8.51
CA MET A 52 1.73 9.20 9.11
C MET A 52 0.46 8.52 9.62
N SER A 53 0.11 7.34 9.10
CA SER A 53 -1.03 6.54 9.57
C SER A 53 -0.84 6.00 11.00
N PHE A 54 0.34 6.17 11.60
CA PHE A 54 0.62 5.85 13.00
C PHE A 54 0.56 7.07 13.94
N LEU A 55 0.34 8.28 13.43
CA LEU A 55 0.29 9.48 14.26
C LEU A 55 -1.01 9.55 15.09
N PRO A 56 -0.97 10.05 16.33
CA PRO A 56 -2.17 10.28 17.12
C PRO A 56 -3.04 11.38 16.49
N PHE A 57 -4.35 11.36 16.78
CA PHE A 57 -5.32 12.36 16.32
C PHE A 57 -5.40 12.54 14.79
N LEU A 58 -5.09 11.50 14.03
CA LEU A 58 -5.15 11.48 12.57
C LEU A 58 -6.44 12.04 11.99
N TRP A 59 -7.59 11.70 12.57
CA TRP A 59 -8.89 12.17 12.10
C TRP A 59 -9.03 13.70 12.13
N ARG A 60 -8.40 14.37 13.10
CA ARG A 60 -8.46 15.82 13.28
C ARG A 60 -7.57 16.55 12.29
N PHE A 61 -6.40 16.00 11.99
CA PHE A 61 -5.39 16.61 11.10
C PHE A 61 -5.28 15.93 9.74
N LYS A 62 -6.21 15.03 9.40
CA LYS A 62 -6.14 14.15 8.23
C LYS A 62 -5.75 14.89 6.96
N LYS A 63 -6.44 15.99 6.65
CA LYS A 63 -6.19 16.77 5.42
C LYS A 63 -4.77 17.35 5.37
N ILE A 64 -4.24 17.81 6.49
CA ILE A 64 -2.90 18.40 6.57
C ILE A 64 -1.84 17.29 6.48
N LEU A 65 -2.05 16.19 7.21
CA LEU A 65 -1.16 15.03 7.18
C LEU A 65 -1.13 14.36 5.80
N GLU A 66 -2.27 14.20 5.13
CA GLU A 66 -2.29 13.62 3.79
C GLU A 66 -1.57 14.50 2.76
N ARG A 67 -1.73 15.83 2.82
CA ARG A 67 -1.03 16.76 1.92
C ARG A 67 0.47 16.76 2.17
N THR A 68 0.88 16.81 3.43
CA THR A 68 2.31 16.79 3.81
C THR A 68 2.95 15.45 3.45
N ALA A 69 2.31 14.32 3.73
CA ALA A 69 2.75 13.00 3.28
C ALA A 69 2.94 12.95 1.77
N TYR A 70 1.99 13.44 0.99
CA TYR A 70 2.07 13.43 -0.47
C TYR A 70 3.25 14.25 -1.01
N ILE A 71 3.49 15.43 -0.43
CA ILE A 71 4.63 16.28 -0.79
C ILE A 71 5.95 15.56 -0.45
N LEU A 72 6.06 15.01 0.77
CA LEU A 72 7.25 14.28 1.21
C LEU A 72 7.50 13.02 0.38
N ASP A 73 6.46 12.27 0.06
CA ASP A 73 6.52 11.08 -0.80
C ASP A 73 6.98 11.42 -2.23
N ARG A 74 6.67 12.63 -2.74
CA ARG A 74 7.16 13.09 -4.06
C ARG A 74 8.61 13.56 -4.02
N ILE A 75 9.03 14.22 -2.94
CA ILE A 75 10.39 14.79 -2.85
C ILE A 75 11.43 13.72 -2.48
N PHE A 76 11.12 12.86 -1.51
CA PHE A 76 12.13 12.03 -0.84
C PHE A 76 12.10 10.55 -1.22
N ILE A 77 11.00 10.04 -1.77
CA ILE A 77 10.86 8.59 -2.03
C ILE A 77 11.11 8.29 -3.50
N LYS A 78 12.15 7.51 -3.78
CA LYS A 78 12.33 6.82 -5.08
C LYS A 78 11.44 5.58 -5.16
N ASP A 79 11.04 5.18 -6.36
CA ASP A 79 10.11 4.04 -6.61
C ASP A 79 10.57 2.68 -6.07
N SER A 80 11.82 2.57 -5.64
CA SER A 80 12.41 1.32 -5.12
C SER A 80 11.90 0.89 -3.74
N ARG A 81 11.12 1.70 -3.01
CA ARG A 81 10.56 1.30 -1.71
C ARG A 81 9.21 0.61 -1.87
N ASN A 82 9.08 -0.57 -1.26
CA ASN A 82 7.87 -1.39 -1.31
C ASN A 82 6.82 -1.05 -0.23
N THR A 83 7.15 -0.16 0.72
CA THR A 83 6.19 0.31 1.74
C THR A 83 5.10 1.20 1.12
N THR A 84 3.85 0.87 1.42
CA THR A 84 2.63 1.63 1.05
C THR A 84 1.75 1.76 2.29
N ALA A 85 0.69 2.57 2.26
CA ALA A 85 -0.34 2.57 3.32
C ALA A 85 -1.46 1.54 3.05
N GLY A 86 -1.52 1.00 1.83
CA GLY A 86 -2.53 0.04 1.41
C GLY A 86 -2.56 -0.19 -0.09
N TYR A 87 -3.58 -0.93 -0.52
CA TYR A 87 -3.82 -1.25 -1.92
C TYR A 87 -5.29 -1.04 -2.28
N ILE A 88 -5.52 -0.45 -3.46
CA ILE A 88 -6.78 -0.51 -4.17
C ILE A 88 -6.68 -1.66 -5.16
N ILE A 89 -7.67 -2.54 -5.14
CA ILE A 89 -7.74 -3.74 -5.96
C ILE A 89 -8.86 -3.53 -6.96
N PHE A 90 -8.54 -3.64 -8.24
CA PHE A 90 -9.52 -3.69 -9.32
C PHE A 90 -9.36 -5.01 -10.06
N ALA A 91 -10.35 -5.88 -9.98
CA ALA A 91 -10.30 -7.21 -10.59
C ALA A 91 -11.52 -7.48 -11.46
N LYS A 92 -11.34 -8.07 -12.65
CA LYS A 92 -12.42 -8.41 -13.59
C LYS A 92 -12.49 -9.92 -13.79
N LYS A 93 -13.72 -10.42 -13.93
CA LYS A 93 -13.98 -11.84 -14.18
C LYS A 93 -13.84 -12.16 -15.65
#